data_AF-A0A521BCV3-F1
#
_entry.id   AF-A0A521BCV3-F1
#
_cell.length_a   1.000
_cell.length_b   1.000
_cell.length_c   1.000
_cell.angle_alpha   90.00
_cell.angle_beta   90.00
_cell.angle_gamma   90.00
#
_symmetry.space_group_name_H-M   'P 1'
#
loop_
_entity.id
_entity.type
_entity.pdbx_description
1 polymer ?
#
loop_
_entity_poly.entity_id
_entity_poly.type
_entity_poly.pdbx_seq_one_letter_code
_entity_poly.pdbx_strand_id
1 'polypeptide(L)'
;MGFLDNLFGKKQTEDNSQNLAETETIQLEKGDKFISTGDNYGYKVIRQLTEKQRESVDKSTILLRASQLYMHYWTENLVCTDLNDQEWLNKVMFFWKAEEPFPKKSLPPVFETFKIKNFLFVGNTSNISLQTAQAMPWFGMPGLGEKCVCEINGQKITIPELNKLGMVEYVEPIELTDDNLDILTNKEDYFFLIDERITPFKNGNFQLKDKPIPIDVAYSIGGIHIIKKTELE
;
A
#
# COMPACT_ATOMS: atom_id res chain seq x y z
N MET A 1 -28.52 -56.11 -30.66
CA MET A 1 -28.64 -54.64 -30.78
C MET A 1 -28.25 -54.10 -29.42
N GLY A 2 -27.03 -53.63 -29.12
CA GLY A 2 -26.26 -52.58 -29.80
C GLY A 2 -26.96 -51.23 -29.56
N PHE A 3 -26.40 -50.18 -28.96
CA PHE A 3 -25.00 -49.77 -28.83
C PHE A 3 -24.89 -48.62 -27.78
N LEU A 4 -23.74 -48.56 -27.08
CA LEU A 4 -23.14 -47.43 -26.35
C LEU A 4 -23.49 -47.19 -24.88
N ASP A 5 -23.01 -48.12 -24.04
CA ASP A 5 -22.25 -47.78 -22.83
C ASP A 5 -20.87 -47.21 -23.23
N ASN A 6 -20.53 -46.02 -22.72
CA ASN A 6 -19.18 -45.59 -22.34
C ASN A 6 -19.19 -44.09 -22.07
N LEU A 7 -18.99 -43.69 -20.81
CA LEU A 7 -18.16 -42.54 -20.38
C LEU A 7 -18.41 -42.23 -18.90
N PHE A 8 -18.06 -43.16 -18.01
CA PHE A 8 -17.69 -42.79 -16.65
C PHE A 8 -16.27 -42.23 -16.67
N GLY A 9 -16.13 -40.94 -16.35
CA GLY A 9 -14.86 -40.29 -16.05
C GLY A 9 -15.04 -39.43 -14.81
N LYS A 10 -14.45 -39.87 -13.69
CA LYS A 10 -14.40 -39.17 -12.40
C LYS A 10 -14.00 -37.70 -12.59
N LYS A 11 -14.81 -36.76 -12.12
CA LYS A 11 -14.40 -35.36 -11.98
C LYS A 11 -13.52 -35.25 -10.73
N GLN A 12 -12.21 -35.15 -10.94
CA GLN A 12 -11.29 -34.70 -9.91
C GLN A 12 -11.68 -33.29 -9.47
N THR A 13 -11.73 -33.09 -8.15
CA THR A 13 -11.70 -31.78 -7.50
C THR A 13 -10.39 -31.10 -7.87
N GLU A 14 -10.44 -30.21 -8.85
CA GLU A 14 -9.38 -29.23 -9.07
C GLU A 14 -9.59 -28.09 -8.08
N ASP A 15 -8.67 -28.05 -7.12
CA ASP A 15 -8.41 -26.99 -6.18
C ASP A 15 -8.02 -25.72 -6.97
N ASN A 16 -8.98 -24.81 -7.19
CA ASN A 16 -8.78 -23.52 -7.87
C ASN A 16 -8.10 -22.50 -6.93
N SER A 17 -6.99 -22.93 -6.35
CA SER A 17 -6.05 -22.09 -5.59
C SER A 17 -4.98 -21.56 -6.55
N GLN A 18 -5.37 -20.73 -7.51
CA GLN A 18 -4.45 -19.93 -8.32
C GLN A 18 -4.97 -18.50 -8.44
N ASN A 19 -4.83 -17.73 -7.36
CA ASN A 19 -4.67 -16.28 -7.46
C ASN A 19 -3.32 -16.01 -8.15
N LEU A 20 -3.32 -16.11 -9.48
CA LEU A 20 -2.26 -15.58 -10.32
C LEU A 20 -2.22 -14.07 -10.09
N ALA A 21 -1.16 -13.63 -9.41
CA ALA A 21 -0.77 -12.23 -9.37
C ALA A 21 -0.83 -11.68 -10.80
N GLU A 22 -1.71 -10.71 -11.03
CA GLU A 22 -1.74 -9.95 -12.28
C GLU A 22 -0.39 -9.23 -12.40
N THR A 23 0.55 -9.83 -13.13
CA THR A 23 1.72 -9.14 -13.65
C THR A 23 1.20 -8.07 -14.60
N GLU A 24 1.13 -6.83 -14.14
CA GLU A 24 0.92 -5.67 -15.01
C GLU A 24 1.99 -5.71 -16.12
N THR A 25 1.57 -5.93 -17.35
CA THR A 25 2.41 -5.75 -18.53
C THR A 25 2.65 -4.25 -18.72
N ILE A 26 3.74 -3.75 -18.14
CA ILE A 26 4.20 -2.38 -18.34
C ILE A 26 4.62 -2.22 -19.81
N GLN A 27 4.04 -1.24 -20.51
CA GLN A 27 4.53 -0.83 -21.83
C GLN A 27 5.94 -0.24 -21.69
N LEU A 28 6.91 -0.86 -22.36
CA LEU A 28 8.32 -0.45 -22.30
C LEU A 28 8.53 0.78 -23.18
N GLU A 29 8.99 1.88 -22.60
CA GLU A 29 9.35 3.08 -23.34
C GLU A 29 10.86 3.12 -23.64
N LYS A 30 11.23 3.76 -24.76
CA LYS A 30 12.64 3.92 -25.13
C LYS A 30 13.36 4.78 -24.09
N GLY A 31 14.28 4.16 -23.34
CA GLY A 31 15.07 4.84 -22.30
C GLY A 31 14.82 4.32 -20.88
N ASP A 32 13.82 3.45 -20.71
CA ASP A 32 13.58 2.79 -19.43
C ASP A 32 14.80 1.94 -19.01
N LYS A 33 15.19 2.06 -17.74
CA LYS A 33 16.22 1.22 -17.12
C LYS A 33 15.56 0.12 -16.30
N PHE A 34 16.15 -1.07 -16.34
CA PHE A 34 15.65 -2.24 -15.63
C PHE A 34 16.76 -2.93 -14.86
N ILE A 35 16.37 -3.53 -13.73
CA ILE A 35 17.21 -4.47 -13.00
C ILE A 35 16.72 -5.87 -13.34
N SER A 36 17.57 -6.66 -13.98
CA SER A 36 17.29 -8.06 -14.29
C SER A 36 17.73 -8.93 -13.12
N THR A 37 16.86 -9.86 -12.73
CA THR A 37 17.18 -10.89 -11.72
C THR A 37 17.51 -12.24 -12.35
N GLY A 38 17.66 -12.32 -13.67
CA GLY A 38 17.90 -13.55 -14.42
C GLY A 38 16.91 -13.73 -15.57
N ASP A 39 16.70 -14.99 -15.96
CA ASP A 39 16.40 -15.37 -17.34
C ASP A 39 15.15 -14.78 -18.00
N ASN A 40 14.19 -14.16 -17.28
CA ASN A 40 13.03 -13.50 -17.89
C ASN A 40 12.33 -12.42 -17.02
N TYR A 41 12.95 -11.92 -15.94
CA TYR A 41 12.31 -10.95 -15.04
C TYR A 41 13.13 -9.68 -14.91
N GLY A 42 12.51 -8.55 -15.25
CA GLY A 42 13.05 -7.21 -15.08
C GLY A 42 12.14 -6.35 -14.21
N TYR A 43 12.74 -5.56 -13.34
CA TYR A 43 12.05 -4.57 -12.52
C TYR A 43 12.41 -3.17 -13.02
N LYS A 44 11.39 -2.36 -13.32
CA LYS A 44 11.59 -0.99 -13.82
C LYS A 44 12.22 -0.15 -12.71
N VAL A 45 13.30 0.55 -13.05
CA VAL A 45 13.89 1.56 -12.17
C VAL A 45 13.03 2.82 -12.28
N ILE A 46 12.30 3.13 -11.20
CA ILE A 46 11.40 4.29 -11.13
C ILE A 46 12.07 5.51 -10.47
N ARG A 47 13.18 5.31 -9.74
CA ARG A 47 14.01 6.38 -9.18
C ARG A 47 15.45 6.24 -9.67
N GLN A 48 15.92 7.25 -10.39
CA GLN A 48 17.31 7.32 -10.84
C GLN A 48 18.15 7.97 -9.75
N LEU A 49 18.95 7.17 -9.04
CA LEU A 49 19.81 7.68 -7.98
C LEU A 49 21.14 8.21 -8.55
N THR A 50 21.63 9.31 -7.97
CA THR A 50 23.04 9.72 -8.10
C THR A 50 23.94 8.75 -7.31
N GLU A 51 25.26 8.76 -7.58
CA GLU A 51 26.19 7.96 -6.75
C GLU A 51 26.14 8.41 -5.28
N LYS A 52 26.04 9.72 -5.05
CA LYS A 52 25.92 10.30 -3.71
C LYS A 52 24.66 9.79 -2.98
N GLN A 53 23.53 9.72 -3.68
CA GLN A 53 22.29 9.16 -3.14
C GLN A 53 22.40 7.67 -2.84
N ARG A 54 22.95 6.85 -3.77
CA ARG A 54 23.18 5.42 -3.55
C ARG A 54 24.00 5.19 -2.28
N GLU A 55 25.16 5.83 -2.18
CA GLU A 55 26.02 5.70 -1.01
C GLU A 55 25.34 6.14 0.28
N SER A 56 24.51 7.18 0.23
CA SER A 56 23.80 7.68 1.40
C SER A 56 22.69 6.73 1.84
N VAL A 57 21.96 6.13 0.89
CA VAL A 57 20.93 5.11 1.18
C VAL A 57 21.57 3.87 1.81
N ASP A 58 22.72 3.41 1.29
CA ASP A 58 23.45 2.27 1.85
C ASP A 58 23.99 2.53 3.25
N LYS A 59 24.39 3.77 3.56
CA LYS A 59 24.89 4.20 4.88
C LYS A 59 23.78 4.71 5.80
N SER A 60 22.53 4.66 5.36
CA SER A 60 21.39 5.18 6.10
C SER A 60 21.24 4.49 7.45
N THR A 61 20.74 5.24 8.44
CA THR A 61 20.53 4.74 9.79
C THR A 61 19.08 4.84 10.26
N ILE A 62 18.18 5.38 9.43
CA ILE A 62 16.75 5.38 9.72
C ILE A 62 16.21 3.95 9.75
N LEU A 63 15.13 3.76 10.51
CA LEU A 63 14.56 2.44 10.74
C LEU A 63 13.89 1.89 9.50
N LEU A 64 13.87 0.57 9.37
CA LEU A 64 13.09 -0.15 8.38
C LEU A 64 11.80 -0.66 9.04
N ARG A 65 10.64 -0.41 8.42
CA ARG A 65 9.32 -0.85 8.90
C ARG A 65 8.61 -1.64 7.80
N ALA A 66 8.10 -2.81 8.15
CA ALA A 66 7.18 -3.58 7.32
C ALA A 66 5.76 -3.38 7.87
N SER A 67 5.00 -2.48 7.24
CA SER A 67 3.62 -2.15 7.63
C SER A 67 2.79 -1.84 6.39
N GLN A 68 1.49 -2.13 6.44
CA GLN A 68 0.56 -1.71 5.39
C GLN A 68 0.31 -0.20 5.48
N LEU A 69 0.51 0.52 4.38
CA LEU A 69 0.12 1.92 4.26
C LEU A 69 -1.38 2.01 3.95
N TYR A 70 -2.09 2.81 4.73
CA TYR A 70 -3.50 3.10 4.53
C TYR A 70 -3.70 4.58 4.20
N MET A 71 -4.84 4.89 3.58
CA MET A 71 -5.25 6.24 3.21
C MET A 71 -6.70 6.50 3.60
N HIS A 72 -7.01 7.73 3.99
CA HIS A 72 -8.38 8.26 4.01
C HIS A 72 -8.43 9.65 3.37
N TYR A 73 -9.62 10.08 2.94
CA TYR A 73 -9.81 11.41 2.34
C TYR A 73 -9.95 12.48 3.41
N TRP A 74 -9.56 13.70 3.11
CA TRP A 74 -9.56 14.79 4.07
C TRP A 74 -10.00 16.10 3.44
N THR A 75 -10.77 16.85 4.21
CA THR A 75 -11.16 18.24 3.90
C THR A 75 -11.03 19.07 5.15
N GLU A 76 -10.81 20.37 4.98
CA GLU A 76 -10.84 21.30 6.11
C GLU A 76 -12.28 21.39 6.68
N ASN A 77 -12.42 21.64 7.98
CA ASN A 77 -13.70 21.80 8.69
C ASN A 77 -14.61 20.55 8.69
N LEU A 78 -14.06 19.38 9.06
CA LEU A 78 -14.83 18.14 9.23
C LEU A 78 -15.70 18.18 10.48
N VAL A 79 -16.89 18.78 10.38
CA VAL A 79 -17.93 18.72 11.41
C VAL A 79 -18.89 17.60 11.07
N CYS A 80 -19.07 16.65 11.99
CA CYS A 80 -20.11 15.63 11.86
C CYS A 80 -21.46 16.24 12.26
N THR A 81 -22.35 16.43 11.29
CA THR A 81 -23.72 16.89 11.55
C THR A 81 -24.73 15.73 11.49
N ASP A 82 -24.39 14.65 10.77
CA ASP A 82 -25.16 13.41 10.66
C ASP A 82 -24.21 12.20 10.61
N LEU A 83 -24.43 11.23 11.51
CA LEU A 83 -23.64 10.01 11.61
C LEU A 83 -23.92 9.02 10.46
N ASN A 84 -24.96 9.24 9.66
CA ASN A 84 -25.29 8.43 8.47
C ASN A 84 -24.83 9.07 7.16
N ASP A 85 -24.25 10.27 7.21
CA ASP A 85 -23.73 10.97 6.03
C ASP A 85 -22.60 10.17 5.39
N GLN A 86 -22.90 9.53 4.27
CA GLN A 86 -21.94 8.71 3.54
C GLN A 86 -20.74 9.51 3.05
N GLU A 87 -20.90 10.78 2.71
CA GLU A 87 -19.78 11.62 2.29
C GLU A 87 -18.82 11.84 3.45
N TRP A 88 -19.35 12.24 4.61
CA TRP A 88 -18.54 12.42 5.82
C TRP A 88 -17.86 11.11 6.25
N LEU A 89 -18.60 10.00 6.27
CA LEU A 89 -18.06 8.68 6.62
C LEU A 89 -16.90 8.27 5.70
N ASN A 90 -17.02 8.51 4.38
CA ASN A 90 -15.96 8.21 3.42
C ASN A 90 -14.73 9.12 3.54
N LYS A 91 -14.83 10.26 4.22
CA LYS A 91 -13.69 11.12 4.55
C LYS A 91 -12.95 10.59 5.78
N VAL A 92 -13.64 10.40 6.91
CA VAL A 92 -12.93 10.23 8.20
C VAL A 92 -12.98 8.83 8.81
N MET A 93 -13.95 8.00 8.42
CA MET A 93 -14.20 6.71 9.06
C MET A 93 -13.75 5.55 8.18
N PHE A 94 -14.13 5.60 6.90
CA PHE A 94 -13.73 4.60 5.94
C PHE A 94 -12.37 4.93 5.33
N PHE A 95 -11.58 3.90 5.14
CA PHE A 95 -10.22 4.01 4.62
C PHE A 95 -9.89 2.83 3.72
N TRP A 96 -8.77 2.94 3.02
CA TRP A 96 -8.34 1.99 2.00
C TRP A 96 -6.86 1.75 2.14
N LYS A 97 -6.35 0.65 1.59
CA LYS A 97 -4.92 0.53 1.33
C LYS A 97 -4.49 1.65 0.38
N ALA A 98 -3.31 2.23 0.60
CA ALA A 98 -2.86 3.40 -0.16
C ALA A 98 -2.75 3.13 -1.67
N GLU A 99 -2.38 1.91 -2.04
CA GLU A 99 -2.30 1.41 -3.40
C GLU A 99 -3.65 1.14 -4.08
N GLU A 100 -4.77 1.16 -3.36
CA GLU A 100 -6.07 0.82 -3.92
C GLU A 100 -6.45 1.86 -4.99
N PRO A 101 -6.67 1.45 -6.26
CA PRO A 101 -7.04 2.38 -7.33
C PRO A 101 -8.38 3.07 -7.07
N PHE A 102 -8.49 4.34 -7.44
CA PHE A 102 -9.73 5.12 -7.24
C PHE A 102 -10.98 4.44 -7.82
N PRO A 103 -10.99 3.88 -9.06
CA PRO A 103 -12.16 3.21 -9.61
C PRO A 103 -12.62 1.99 -8.80
N LYS A 104 -11.72 1.35 -8.04
CA LYS A 104 -12.09 0.21 -7.17
C LYS A 104 -12.76 0.65 -5.88
N LYS A 105 -12.64 1.93 -5.50
CA LYS A 105 -13.28 2.50 -4.30
C LYS A 105 -14.74 2.86 -4.53
N SER A 106 -15.18 3.00 -5.79
CA SER A 106 -16.54 3.39 -6.20
C SER A 106 -17.08 4.61 -5.44
N LEU A 107 -16.24 5.64 -5.32
CA LEU A 107 -16.58 6.91 -4.67
C LEU A 107 -17.04 7.95 -5.70
N PRO A 108 -17.79 8.98 -5.28
CA PRO A 108 -18.14 10.08 -6.18
C PRO A 108 -16.86 10.73 -6.75
N PRO A 109 -16.81 11.11 -8.04
CA PRO A 109 -15.60 11.67 -8.66
C PRO A 109 -15.02 12.91 -7.95
N VAL A 110 -15.84 13.68 -7.22
CA VAL A 110 -15.34 14.82 -6.42
C VAL A 110 -14.29 14.43 -5.39
N PHE A 111 -14.27 13.18 -4.91
CA PHE A 111 -13.29 12.68 -3.96
C PHE A 111 -11.84 12.71 -4.50
N GLU A 112 -11.65 12.67 -5.82
CA GLU A 112 -10.31 12.83 -6.42
C GLU A 112 -9.73 14.23 -6.18
N THR A 113 -10.58 15.21 -5.83
CA THR A 113 -10.14 16.58 -5.54
C THR A 113 -9.83 16.82 -4.06
N PHE A 114 -10.17 15.86 -3.19
CA PHE A 114 -9.91 15.98 -1.75
C PHE A 114 -8.45 15.65 -1.42
N LYS A 115 -7.95 16.22 -0.32
CA LYS A 115 -6.62 15.87 0.20
C LYS A 115 -6.63 14.40 0.62
N ILE A 116 -5.51 13.71 0.43
CA ILE A 116 -5.31 12.35 0.91
C ILE A 116 -4.38 12.42 2.12
N LYS A 117 -4.77 11.78 3.22
CA LYS A 117 -3.90 11.59 4.39
C LYS A 117 -3.54 10.11 4.48
N ASN A 118 -2.25 9.81 4.44
CA ASN A 118 -1.74 8.45 4.63
C ASN A 118 -1.42 8.22 6.10
N PHE A 119 -1.62 7.00 6.56
CA PHE A 119 -1.36 6.63 7.94
C PHE A 119 -0.91 5.18 8.08
N LEU A 120 -0.27 4.91 9.21
CA LEU A 120 0.14 3.58 9.64
C LEU A 120 -0.46 3.28 11.02
N PHE A 121 -0.87 2.04 11.24
CA PHE A 121 -1.14 1.55 12.59
C PHE A 121 0.16 1.44 13.38
N VAL A 122 0.14 1.91 14.62
CA VAL A 122 1.31 1.90 15.52
C VAL A 122 0.91 1.48 16.94
N GLY A 123 1.92 1.12 17.73
CA GLY A 123 1.72 0.72 19.12
C GLY A 123 0.97 -0.60 19.26
N ASN A 124 0.22 -0.74 20.35
CA ASN A 124 -0.59 -1.93 20.61
C ASN A 124 -1.98 -1.77 19.98
N THR A 125 -2.25 -2.53 18.92
CA THR A 125 -3.52 -2.52 18.19
C THR A 125 -4.44 -3.69 18.51
N SER A 126 -4.15 -4.47 19.56
CA SER A 126 -4.92 -5.68 19.92
C SER A 126 -6.39 -5.43 20.26
N ASN A 127 -6.75 -4.20 20.63
CA ASN A 127 -8.13 -3.78 20.92
C ASN A 127 -8.86 -3.20 19.70
N ILE A 128 -8.18 -3.07 18.55
CA ILE A 128 -8.77 -2.59 17.31
C ILE A 128 -9.24 -3.79 16.51
N SER A 129 -10.53 -3.82 16.20
CA SER A 129 -11.10 -4.74 15.22
C SER A 129 -11.16 -4.05 13.86
N LEU A 130 -10.37 -4.55 12.91
CA LEU A 130 -10.44 -4.12 11.51
C LEU A 130 -11.57 -4.88 10.80
N GLN A 131 -12.58 -4.15 10.35
CA GLN A 131 -13.67 -4.69 9.55
C GLN A 131 -13.43 -4.31 8.09
N THR A 132 -13.58 -5.28 7.18
CA THR A 132 -13.42 -5.07 5.74
C THR A 132 -14.68 -5.47 4.98
N ALA A 133 -14.99 -4.74 3.91
CA ALA A 133 -16.07 -5.03 2.99
C ALA A 133 -15.67 -4.65 1.57
N GLN A 134 -16.26 -5.28 0.56
CA GLN A 134 -16.02 -4.89 -0.83
C GLN A 134 -16.88 -3.69 -1.23
N ALA A 135 -16.27 -2.71 -1.91
CA ALA A 135 -16.99 -1.61 -2.52
C ALA A 135 -17.94 -2.14 -3.60
N MET A 136 -19.22 -1.78 -3.54
CA MET A 136 -20.16 -2.13 -4.60
C MET A 136 -19.94 -1.26 -5.84
N PRO A 137 -20.11 -1.78 -7.07
CA PRO A 137 -20.03 -0.98 -8.28
C PRO A 137 -21.00 0.20 -8.24
N TRP A 138 -20.49 1.41 -8.40
CA TRP A 138 -21.26 2.65 -8.32
C TRP A 138 -20.56 3.81 -9.04
N PHE A 139 -21.27 4.92 -9.31
CA PHE A 139 -20.75 6.09 -10.04
C PHE A 139 -20.07 5.77 -11.39
N GLY A 140 -20.51 4.70 -12.07
CA GLY A 140 -19.89 4.24 -13.32
C GLY A 140 -18.53 3.53 -13.13
N MET A 141 -18.15 3.22 -11.90
CA MET A 141 -16.90 2.56 -11.54
C MET A 141 -17.12 1.10 -11.12
N PRO A 142 -16.13 0.21 -11.37
CA PRO A 142 -16.27 -1.22 -11.13
C PRO A 142 -16.34 -1.61 -9.65
N GLY A 143 -15.78 -0.82 -8.73
CA GLY A 143 -15.75 -1.16 -7.32
C GLY A 143 -14.82 -2.34 -7.02
N LEU A 144 -15.23 -3.17 -6.06
CA LEU A 144 -14.53 -4.38 -5.57
C LEU A 144 -13.27 -4.12 -4.74
N GLY A 145 -12.89 -2.86 -4.52
CA GLY A 145 -11.81 -2.50 -3.59
C GLY A 145 -12.17 -2.83 -2.15
N GLU A 146 -11.15 -3.04 -1.32
CA GLU A 146 -11.32 -3.40 0.09
C GLU A 146 -11.54 -2.13 0.94
N LYS A 147 -12.79 -1.89 1.31
CA LYS A 147 -13.21 -0.79 2.18
C LYS A 147 -13.04 -1.21 3.63
N CYS A 148 -12.25 -0.43 4.38
CA CYS A 148 -11.94 -0.72 5.78
C CYS A 148 -12.67 0.24 6.73
N VAL A 149 -12.96 -0.25 7.95
CA VAL A 149 -13.35 0.55 9.11
C VAL A 149 -12.79 -0.08 10.38
N CYS A 150 -12.47 0.75 11.37
CA CYS A 150 -12.01 0.29 12.67
C CYS A 150 -13.14 0.33 13.70
N GLU A 151 -13.17 -0.68 14.57
CA GLU A 151 -14.01 -0.71 15.76
C GLU A 151 -13.19 -0.93 17.02
N ILE A 152 -13.55 -0.26 18.10
CA ILE A 152 -13.06 -0.50 19.46
C ILE A 152 -14.27 -0.80 20.33
N ASN A 153 -14.27 -1.93 21.04
CA ASN A 153 -15.40 -2.37 21.87
C ASN A 153 -16.75 -2.39 21.14
N GLY A 154 -16.74 -2.76 19.85
CA GLY A 154 -17.95 -2.83 19.00
C GLY A 154 -18.49 -1.47 18.54
N GLN A 155 -17.75 -0.39 18.75
CA GLN A 155 -18.10 0.95 18.25
C GLN A 155 -17.11 1.37 17.17
N LYS A 156 -17.64 1.85 16.04
CA LYS A 156 -16.83 2.41 14.95
C LYS A 156 -16.12 3.66 15.43
N ILE A 157 -14.84 3.76 15.09
CA ILE A 157 -13.98 4.89 15.44
C ILE A 157 -13.35 5.48 14.19
N THR A 158 -13.22 6.80 14.16
CA THR A 158 -12.64 7.51 13.01
C THR A 158 -11.10 7.47 13.05
N ILE A 159 -10.45 7.65 11.90
CA ILE A 159 -8.99 7.70 11.82
C ILE A 159 -8.40 8.87 12.63
N PRO A 160 -8.97 10.09 12.62
CA PRO A 160 -8.50 11.18 13.49
C PRO A 160 -8.60 10.85 14.98
N GLU A 161 -9.64 10.12 15.42
CA GLU A 161 -9.75 9.69 16.82
C GLU A 161 -8.70 8.64 17.17
N LEU A 162 -8.45 7.67 16.29
CA LEU A 162 -7.35 6.72 16.45
C LEU A 162 -5.99 7.43 16.54
N ASN A 163 -5.80 8.52 15.78
CA ASN A 163 -4.57 9.31 15.83
C ASN A 163 -4.42 10.01 17.19
N LYS A 164 -5.50 10.64 17.69
CA LYS A 164 -5.53 11.24 19.03
C LYS A 164 -5.25 10.24 20.15
N LEU A 165 -5.62 8.97 19.97
CA LEU A 165 -5.33 7.88 20.89
C LEU A 165 -3.90 7.30 20.74
N GLY A 166 -3.11 7.80 19.78
CA GLY A 166 -1.75 7.32 19.52
C GLY A 166 -1.70 5.92 18.88
N MET A 167 -2.79 5.47 18.25
CA MET A 167 -2.91 4.15 17.62
C MET A 167 -2.62 4.17 16.12
N VAL A 168 -2.65 5.36 15.51
CA VAL A 168 -2.18 5.58 14.15
C VAL A 168 -1.29 6.82 14.08
N GLU A 169 -0.27 6.75 13.24
CA GLU A 169 0.60 7.89 12.88
C GLU A 169 0.26 8.34 11.46
N TYR A 170 0.06 9.64 11.26
CA TYR A 170 0.01 10.22 9.93
C TYR A 170 1.41 10.31 9.34
N VAL A 171 1.49 10.05 8.04
CA VAL A 171 2.77 9.95 7.35
C VAL A 171 2.67 10.45 5.91
N GLU A 172 3.80 10.85 5.34
CA GLU A 172 3.91 11.22 3.94
C GLU A 172 5.16 10.60 3.29
N PRO A 173 5.08 10.10 2.04
CA PRO A 173 6.26 9.70 1.30
C PRO A 173 7.07 10.94 0.90
N ILE A 174 8.39 10.86 1.05
CA ILE A 174 9.34 11.89 0.64
C ILE A 174 10.30 11.31 -0.39
N GLU A 175 10.56 12.07 -1.45
CA GLU A 175 11.57 11.71 -2.44
C GLU A 175 12.95 12.22 -2.02
N LEU A 176 13.96 11.38 -2.20
CA LEU A 176 15.34 11.71 -1.90
C LEU A 176 15.92 12.61 -2.99
N THR A 177 16.57 13.68 -2.59
CA THR A 177 17.30 14.61 -3.46
C THR A 177 18.71 14.79 -2.91
N ASP A 178 19.61 15.38 -3.70
CA ASP A 178 20.98 15.67 -3.22
C ASP A 178 21.00 16.74 -2.11
N ASP A 179 19.89 17.46 -1.92
CA ASP A 179 19.72 18.57 -0.97
C ASP A 179 19.13 18.14 0.38
N ASN A 180 18.56 16.92 0.49
CA ASN A 180 17.88 16.44 1.71
C ASN A 180 18.46 15.12 2.25
N LEU A 181 19.71 14.80 1.94
CA LEU A 181 20.32 13.53 2.32
C LEU A 181 20.42 13.31 3.85
N ASP A 182 20.38 14.39 4.63
CA ASP A 182 20.41 14.37 6.09
C ASP A 182 19.21 13.61 6.69
N ILE A 183 18.07 13.53 5.98
CA ILE A 183 16.90 12.76 6.42
C ILE A 183 17.21 11.28 6.65
N LEU A 184 18.22 10.73 5.96
CA LEU A 184 18.66 9.33 6.08
C LEU A 184 19.38 9.04 7.41
N THR A 185 19.55 10.05 8.26
CA THR A 185 20.09 9.89 9.62
C THR A 185 19.11 10.31 10.72
N ASN A 186 17.98 10.93 10.37
CA ASN A 186 16.95 11.35 11.32
C ASN A 186 15.95 10.21 11.60
N LYS A 187 16.24 9.41 12.62
CA LYS A 187 15.45 8.24 13.01
C LYS A 187 14.13 8.57 13.69
N GLU A 188 13.99 9.79 14.21
CA GLU A 188 12.80 10.19 14.96
C GLU A 188 11.67 10.53 14.00
N ASP A 189 11.98 11.24 12.92
CA ASP A 189 10.98 11.75 11.98
C ASP A 189 10.84 10.91 10.71
N TYR A 190 11.88 10.13 10.34
CA TYR A 190 11.94 9.40 9.09
C TYR A 190 12.21 7.90 9.26
N PHE A 191 11.67 7.10 8.34
CA PHE A 191 11.93 5.67 8.25
C PHE A 191 11.74 5.17 6.82
N PHE A 192 12.31 4.01 6.50
CA PHE A 192 11.97 3.27 5.30
C PHE A 192 10.74 2.40 5.54
N LEU A 193 9.73 2.54 4.70
CA LEU A 193 8.58 1.64 4.64
C LEU A 193 8.76 0.64 3.51
N ILE A 194 8.59 -0.64 3.83
CA ILE A 194 8.70 -1.74 2.87
C ILE A 194 7.38 -1.94 2.13
N ASP A 195 7.44 -1.96 0.81
CA ASP A 195 6.37 -2.52 -0.03
C ASP A 195 6.63 -4.02 -0.26
N GLU A 196 6.05 -4.83 0.63
CA GLU A 196 6.16 -6.29 0.62
C GLU A 196 5.62 -6.93 -0.68
N ARG A 197 4.86 -6.20 -1.49
CA ARG A 197 4.36 -6.70 -2.79
C ARG A 197 5.47 -6.70 -3.85
N ILE A 198 6.48 -5.85 -3.68
CA ILE A 198 7.58 -5.66 -4.63
C ILE A 198 8.87 -6.30 -4.09
N THR A 199 9.28 -5.94 -2.87
CA THR A 199 10.53 -6.42 -2.26
C THR A 199 10.30 -6.94 -0.84
N PRO A 200 9.85 -8.20 -0.67
CA PRO A 200 9.74 -8.79 0.65
C PRO A 200 11.06 -8.75 1.42
N PHE A 201 11.01 -8.50 2.73
CA PHE A 201 12.21 -8.48 3.58
C PHE A 201 12.32 -9.76 4.40
N LYS A 202 13.31 -10.61 4.08
CA LYS A 202 13.49 -11.92 4.70
C LYS A 202 14.96 -12.14 5.05
N ASN A 203 15.20 -12.67 6.25
CA ASN A 203 16.55 -12.99 6.75
C ASN A 203 17.54 -11.81 6.62
N GLY A 204 17.07 -10.59 6.92
CA GLY A 204 17.89 -9.38 6.88
C GLY A 204 18.17 -8.83 5.47
N ASN A 205 17.50 -9.34 4.43
CA ASN A 205 17.73 -8.95 3.04
C ASN A 205 16.41 -8.67 2.32
N PHE A 206 16.42 -7.66 1.46
CA PHE A 206 15.35 -7.43 0.48
C PHE A 206 15.45 -8.49 -0.63
N GLN A 207 14.32 -9.02 -1.06
CA GLN A 207 14.28 -10.12 -2.02
C GLN A 207 13.60 -9.71 -3.31
N LEU A 208 14.19 -10.07 -4.45
CA LEU A 208 13.51 -10.13 -5.74
C LEU A 208 13.62 -11.54 -6.29
N LYS A 209 12.47 -12.22 -6.46
CA LYS A 209 12.41 -13.63 -6.90
C LYS A 209 13.41 -14.51 -6.13
N ASP A 210 13.37 -14.39 -4.80
CA ASP A 210 14.23 -15.12 -3.85
C ASP A 210 15.74 -14.86 -3.98
N LYS A 211 16.13 -13.78 -4.69
CA LYS A 211 17.50 -13.29 -4.74
C LYS A 211 17.64 -12.04 -3.87
N PRO A 212 18.66 -11.98 -3.01
CA PRO A 212 18.91 -10.80 -2.20
C PRO A 212 19.32 -9.63 -3.10
N ILE A 213 18.80 -8.46 -2.81
CA ILE A 213 19.17 -7.20 -3.44
C ILE A 213 19.59 -6.17 -2.38
N PRO A 214 20.46 -5.22 -2.75
CA PRO A 214 20.85 -4.14 -1.84
C PRO A 214 19.71 -3.13 -1.65
N ILE A 215 19.82 -2.31 -0.60
CA ILE A 215 18.77 -1.36 -0.18
C ILE A 215 18.57 -0.22 -1.17
N ASP A 216 19.64 0.26 -1.80
CA ASP A 216 19.58 1.27 -2.87
C ASP A 216 18.78 0.77 -4.08
N VAL A 217 18.95 -0.50 -4.44
CA VAL A 217 18.17 -1.17 -5.49
C VAL A 217 16.70 -1.27 -5.08
N ALA A 218 16.41 -1.70 -3.85
CA ALA A 218 15.04 -1.78 -3.34
C ALA A 218 14.34 -0.41 -3.40
N TYR A 219 15.04 0.67 -3.03
CA TYR A 219 14.52 2.03 -3.13
C TYR A 219 14.30 2.46 -4.58
N SER A 220 15.26 2.15 -5.46
CA SER A 220 15.24 2.54 -6.87
C SER A 220 14.06 1.97 -7.67
N ILE A 221 13.58 0.78 -7.30
CA ILE A 221 12.47 0.09 -7.98
C ILE A 221 11.12 0.29 -7.29
N GLY A 222 11.05 1.09 -6.23
CA GLY A 222 9.81 1.28 -5.48
C GLY A 222 9.50 0.24 -4.42
N GLY A 223 10.43 -0.67 -4.14
CA GLY A 223 10.26 -1.70 -3.11
C GLY A 223 10.33 -1.18 -1.68
N ILE A 224 10.98 -0.04 -1.47
CA ILE A 224 10.91 0.72 -0.22
C ILE A 224 10.68 2.21 -0.51
N HIS A 225 10.13 2.90 0.48
CA HIS A 225 9.82 4.33 0.43
C HIS A 225 10.39 5.03 1.66
N ILE A 226 10.96 6.23 1.49
CA ILE A 226 11.29 7.08 2.63
C ILE A 226 10.00 7.76 3.06
N ILE A 227 9.65 7.57 4.32
CA ILE A 227 8.43 8.09 4.92
C ILE A 227 8.80 9.07 6.01
N LYS A 228 8.13 10.22 6.03
CA LYS A 228 8.18 11.23 7.08
C LYS A 228 6.92 11.16 7.94
N LYS A 229 7.08 11.22 9.25
CA LYS A 229 5.96 11.37 10.18
C LYS A 229 5.39 12.79 10.11
N THR A 230 4.07 12.90 10.18
CA THR A 230 3.37 14.18 10.12
C THR A 230 2.27 14.25 11.18
N GLU A 231 1.85 15.47 11.48
CA GLU A 231 0.69 15.72 12.34
C GLU A 231 -0.58 15.92 11.50
N LEU A 232 -1.73 15.74 12.13
CA LEU A 232 -3.01 16.11 11.54
C LEU A 232 -3.17 17.64 11.63
N GLU A 233 -3.05 18.31 10.49
CA GLU A 233 -3.28 19.76 10.33
C GLU A 233 -4.70 20.19 10.71
#